data_AF-A0A6N9Z8M0-F1
#
_entry.id   AF-A0A6N9Z8M0-F1
#
_cell.length_a   1.000
_cell.length_b   1.000
_cell.length_c   1.000
_cell.angle_alpha   90.00
_cell.angle_beta   90.00
_cell.angle_gamma   90.00
#
_symmetry.space_group_name_H-M   'P 1'
#
loop_
_entity.id
_entity.type
_entity.pdbx_description
1 polymer ?
#
loop_
_entity_poly.entity_id
_entity_poly.type
_entity_poly.pdbx_seq_one_letter_code
_entity_poly.pdbx_strand_id
1 'polypeptide(L)'
;MWLRISKVAEMTKGVISAAGLKKAVSDGRIRAKKIDGAWVIDTHDEQVAAWVRSAGRLDASGGDEMFSEMSEEIRLKDREIANLSKRVRQAEAAQRRMEREMKKLREQLSEERRQHAEETQRNLDRLHDLSQQRDTENARLLVQVASIIAEGVGQVPKREIVAVQPTEEK
;
A
#
# COMPACT_ATOMS: atom_id res chain seq x y z
N MET A 1 -31.71 -28.92 53.79
CA MET A 1 -31.92 -30.31 53.32
C MET A 1 -30.57 -30.80 52.83
N TRP A 2 -30.17 -32.05 53.05
CA TRP A 2 -28.83 -32.50 52.67
C TRP A 2 -28.84 -33.14 51.28
N LEU A 3 -28.15 -32.54 50.32
CA LEU A 3 -28.08 -33.03 48.94
C LEU A 3 -26.65 -33.31 48.51
N ARG A 4 -26.47 -34.29 47.62
CA ARG A 4 -25.16 -34.58 47.01
C ARG A 4 -24.68 -33.37 46.20
N ILE A 5 -23.36 -33.19 46.13
CA ILE A 5 -22.73 -32.12 45.34
C ILE A 5 -23.25 -32.06 43.90
N SER A 6 -23.45 -33.21 43.25
CA SER A 6 -24.00 -33.25 41.88
C SER A 6 -25.38 -32.61 41.79
N LYS A 7 -26.27 -32.89 42.74
CA LYS A 7 -27.63 -32.32 42.76
C LYS A 7 -27.61 -30.84 43.08
N VAL A 8 -26.75 -30.40 44.00
CA VAL A 8 -26.58 -28.97 44.29
C VAL A 8 -26.00 -28.23 43.09
N ALA A 9 -25.04 -28.83 42.37
CA ALA A 9 -24.47 -28.24 41.16
C ALA A 9 -25.52 -28.03 40.05
N GLU A 10 -26.47 -28.96 39.90
CA GLU A 10 -27.62 -28.79 39.00
C GLU A 10 -28.50 -27.60 39.44
N MET A 11 -28.79 -27.49 40.75
CA MET A 11 -29.61 -26.41 41.29
C MET A 11 -28.94 -25.03 41.26
N THR A 12 -27.61 -25.00 41.11
CA THR A 12 -26.81 -23.77 41.04
C THR A 12 -26.14 -23.59 39.67
N LYS A 13 -26.70 -24.20 38.62
CA LYS A 13 -26.18 -24.11 37.25
C LYS A 13 -26.02 -22.63 36.84
N GLY A 14 -24.94 -22.31 36.13
CA GLY A 14 -24.60 -20.93 35.73
C GLY A 14 -24.03 -20.04 36.85
N VAL A 15 -24.10 -20.45 38.12
CA VAL A 15 -23.59 -19.66 39.27
C VAL A 15 -22.33 -20.26 39.87
N ILE A 16 -22.32 -21.57 40.15
CA ILE A 16 -21.16 -22.27 40.68
C ILE A 16 -21.09 -23.70 40.17
N SER A 17 -19.90 -24.12 39.76
CA SER A 17 -19.65 -25.47 39.25
C SER A 17 -19.51 -26.50 40.38
N ALA A 18 -19.64 -27.79 40.05
CA ALA A 18 -19.36 -28.87 41.01
C ALA A 18 -17.94 -28.81 41.58
N ALA A 19 -16.95 -28.35 40.80
CA ALA A 19 -15.59 -28.13 41.29
C ALA A 19 -15.52 -26.96 42.29
N GLY A 20 -16.24 -25.87 42.01
CA GLY A 20 -16.40 -24.75 42.92
C GLY A 20 -17.05 -25.15 44.24
N LEU A 21 -18.11 -25.99 44.18
CA LEU A 21 -18.76 -26.54 45.37
C LEU A 21 -17.81 -27.42 46.19
N LYS A 22 -17.05 -28.33 45.57
CA LYS A 22 -16.03 -29.14 46.27
C LYS A 22 -14.99 -28.26 46.97
N LYS A 23 -14.55 -27.18 46.31
CA LYS A 23 -13.62 -26.23 46.90
C LYS A 23 -14.24 -25.49 48.09
N ALA A 24 -15.48 -25.02 47.97
CA ALA A 24 -16.18 -24.35 49.07
C ALA A 24 -16.35 -25.26 50.30
N VAL A 25 -16.60 -26.56 50.10
CA VAL A 25 -16.60 -27.56 51.16
C VAL A 25 -15.22 -27.71 51.78
N SER A 26 -14.16 -27.86 50.96
CA SER A 26 -12.79 -27.99 51.44
C SER A 26 -12.31 -26.77 52.23
N ASP A 27 -12.76 -25.59 51.83
CA ASP A 27 -12.41 -24.31 52.47
C ASP A 27 -13.30 -24.01 53.70
N GLY A 28 -14.26 -24.89 54.03
CA GLY A 28 -15.17 -24.70 55.17
C GLY A 28 -16.17 -23.55 55.03
N ARG A 29 -16.40 -23.04 53.81
CA ARG A 29 -17.27 -21.88 53.56
C ARG A 29 -18.76 -22.20 53.63
N ILE A 30 -19.10 -23.49 53.44
CA ILE A 30 -20.47 -23.99 53.41
C ILE A 30 -20.61 -25.22 54.29
N ARG A 31 -21.80 -25.40 54.87
CA ARG A 31 -22.13 -26.58 55.68
C ARG A 31 -22.22 -27.84 54.82
N ALA A 32 -21.31 -28.78 55.07
CA ALA A 32 -21.26 -30.07 54.39
C ALA A 32 -20.86 -31.20 55.36
N LYS A 33 -21.27 -32.44 55.05
CA LYS A 33 -20.86 -33.64 55.78
C LYS A 33 -20.72 -34.83 54.85
N LYS A 34 -20.03 -35.87 55.31
CA LYS A 34 -19.85 -37.11 54.55
C LYS A 34 -20.90 -38.14 54.98
N ILE A 35 -21.67 -38.66 54.02
CA ILE A 35 -22.65 -39.75 54.20
C ILE A 35 -22.33 -40.83 53.18
N ASP A 36 -22.14 -42.07 53.63
CA ASP A 36 -21.84 -43.24 52.77
C ASP A 36 -20.72 -42.99 51.77
N GLY A 37 -19.65 -42.34 52.22
CA GLY A 37 -18.49 -42.02 51.39
C GLY A 37 -18.64 -40.79 50.50
N ALA A 38 -19.83 -40.20 50.37
CA ALA A 38 -20.10 -39.04 49.52
C ALA A 38 -20.30 -37.75 50.35
N TRP A 39 -19.83 -36.62 49.80
CA TRP A 39 -20.12 -35.31 50.38
C TRP A 39 -21.55 -34.87 50.06
N VAL A 40 -22.26 -34.47 51.09
CA VAL A 40 -23.57 -33.82 51.01
C VAL A 40 -23.50 -32.42 51.61
N ILE A 41 -24.20 -31.49 50.99
CA ILE A 41 -24.23 -30.06 51.34
C ILE A 41 -25.61 -29.76 51.91
N ASP A 42 -25.67 -28.96 52.98
CA ASP A 42 -26.95 -28.45 53.49
C ASP A 42 -27.44 -27.30 52.61
N THR A 43 -28.58 -27.49 51.94
CA THR A 43 -29.20 -26.47 51.10
C THR A 43 -29.78 -25.28 51.87
N HIS A 44 -29.88 -25.38 53.20
CA HIS A 44 -30.25 -24.24 54.07
C HIS A 44 -29.03 -23.44 54.53
N ASP A 45 -27.81 -23.83 54.13
CA ASP A 45 -26.66 -22.95 54.22
C ASP A 45 -26.94 -21.66 53.45
N GLU A 46 -26.68 -20.51 54.07
CA GLU A 46 -27.06 -19.21 53.52
C GLU A 46 -26.41 -18.94 52.17
N GLN A 47 -25.13 -19.33 52.02
CA GLN A 47 -24.38 -19.15 50.79
C GLN A 47 -24.92 -20.07 49.68
N VAL A 48 -25.24 -21.32 50.02
CA VAL A 48 -25.84 -22.27 49.07
C VAL A 48 -27.23 -21.82 48.64
N ALA A 49 -28.07 -21.36 49.57
CA ALA A 49 -29.40 -20.84 49.28
C ALA A 49 -29.35 -19.56 48.43
N ALA A 50 -28.34 -18.71 48.64
CA ALA A 50 -28.10 -17.54 47.78
C ALA A 50 -27.74 -17.96 46.34
N TRP A 51 -26.89 -18.96 46.15
CA TRP A 51 -26.55 -19.47 44.82
C TRP A 51 -27.75 -20.06 44.09
N VAL A 52 -28.58 -20.85 44.78
CA VAL A 52 -29.80 -21.43 44.19
C VAL A 52 -30.77 -20.33 43.76
N ARG A 53 -30.98 -19.28 44.59
CA ARG A 53 -31.81 -18.13 44.21
C ARG A 53 -31.25 -17.37 43.00
N SER A 54 -29.93 -17.21 42.93
CA SER A 54 -29.28 -16.57 41.78
C SER A 54 -29.41 -17.39 40.51
N ALA A 55 -29.28 -18.71 40.58
CA ALA A 55 -29.48 -19.61 39.44
C ALA A 55 -30.93 -19.55 38.95
N GLY A 56 -31.91 -19.60 39.86
CA GLY A 56 -33.32 -19.44 39.50
C GLY A 56 -33.64 -18.10 38.83
N ARG A 57 -32.95 -17.01 39.20
CA ARG A 57 -33.07 -15.72 38.50
C ARG A 57 -32.47 -15.76 37.09
N LEU A 58 -31.32 -16.42 36.91
CA LEU A 58 -30.68 -16.56 35.61
C LEU A 58 -31.55 -17.36 34.65
N ASP A 59 -32.11 -18.48 35.13
CA ASP A 59 -33.05 -19.30 34.36
C ASP A 59 -34.31 -18.51 33.99
N ALA A 60 -34.88 -17.75 34.94
CA ALA A 60 -36.05 -16.91 34.68
C ALA A 60 -35.76 -15.76 33.69
N SER A 61 -34.51 -15.30 33.62
CA SER A 61 -34.06 -14.28 32.65
C SER A 61 -33.63 -14.85 31.30
N GLY A 62 -33.69 -16.17 31.09
CA GLY A 62 -33.25 -16.79 29.83
C GLY A 62 -31.74 -16.73 29.61
N GLY A 63 -30.93 -16.72 30.69
CA GLY A 63 -29.49 -16.50 30.62
C GLY A 63 -28.77 -17.43 29.64
N ASP A 64 -29.09 -18.73 29.64
CA ASP A 64 -28.46 -19.73 28.75
C ASP A 64 -28.70 -19.40 27.26
N GLU A 65 -29.88 -18.89 26.90
CA GLU A 65 -30.23 -18.51 25.52
C GLU A 65 -29.50 -17.24 25.09
N MET A 66 -29.48 -16.22 25.95
CA MET A 66 -28.74 -14.97 25.72
C MET A 66 -27.23 -15.21 25.58
N PHE A 67 -26.64 -16.07 26.41
CA PHE A 67 -25.22 -16.44 26.28
C PHE A 67 -24.93 -17.20 24.98
N SER A 68 -25.86 -18.05 24.54
CA SER A 68 -25.75 -18.77 23.28
C SER A 68 -25.82 -17.82 22.08
N GLU A 69 -26.79 -16.92 22.04
CA GLU A 69 -26.92 -15.90 21.00
C GLU A 69 -25.68 -15.00 20.92
N MET A 70 -25.19 -14.53 22.07
CA MET A 70 -23.98 -13.71 22.14
C MET A 70 -22.75 -14.48 21.65
N SER A 71 -22.66 -15.77 21.96
CA SER A 71 -21.56 -16.63 21.48
C SER A 71 -21.59 -16.81 19.97
N GLU A 72 -22.78 -16.95 19.36
CA GLU A 72 -22.92 -17.01 17.91
C GLU A 72 -22.62 -15.65 17.26
N GLU A 73 -23.04 -14.54 17.86
CA GLU A 73 -22.69 -13.20 17.36
C GLU A 73 -21.18 -12.98 17.38
N ILE A 74 -20.49 -13.35 18.46
CA ILE A 74 -19.03 -13.30 18.55
C ILE A 74 -18.39 -14.12 17.43
N ARG A 75 -18.86 -15.35 17.20
CA ARG A 75 -18.35 -16.21 16.12
C ARG A 75 -18.57 -15.61 14.73
N LEU A 76 -19.70 -14.95 14.50
CA LEU A 76 -19.97 -14.26 13.24
C LEU A 76 -19.01 -13.09 13.05
N LYS A 77 -18.83 -12.25 14.08
CA LYS A 77 -17.87 -11.13 14.04
C LYS A 77 -16.43 -11.62 13.84
N ASP A 78 -16.03 -12.72 14.48
CA ASP A 78 -14.70 -13.31 14.28
C ASP A 78 -14.47 -13.72 12.82
N ARG A 79 -15.49 -14.31 12.17
CA ARG A 79 -15.43 -14.65 10.73
C ARG A 79 -15.33 -13.40 9.86
N GLU A 80 -16.09 -12.35 10.17
CA GLU A 80 -16.02 -11.08 9.46
C GLU A 80 -14.63 -10.43 9.58
N ILE A 81 -14.07 -10.39 10.80
CA ILE A 81 -12.72 -9.88 11.07
C ILE A 81 -11.67 -10.68 10.27
N ALA A 82 -11.78 -12.01 10.25
CA ALA A 82 -10.87 -12.86 9.48
C ALA A 82 -10.96 -12.56 7.96
N ASN A 83 -12.17 -12.36 7.44
CA ASN A 83 -12.38 -12.03 6.04
C ASN A 83 -11.82 -10.64 5.69
N LEU A 84 -12.12 -9.62 6.50
CA LEU A 84 -11.58 -8.27 6.34
C LEU A 84 -10.06 -8.26 6.41
N SER A 85 -9.47 -9.00 7.36
CA SER A 85 -8.01 -9.15 7.47
C SER A 85 -7.40 -9.76 6.21
N LYS A 86 -8.06 -10.75 5.60
CA LYS A 86 -7.62 -11.35 4.32
C LYS A 86 -7.68 -10.32 3.19
N ARG A 87 -8.74 -9.53 3.10
CA ARG A 87 -8.90 -8.48 2.07
C ARG A 87 -7.84 -7.38 2.21
N VAL A 88 -7.53 -6.95 3.43
CA VAL A 88 -6.48 -5.96 3.68
C VAL A 88 -5.12 -6.48 3.20
N ARG A 89 -4.75 -7.72 3.56
CA ARG A 89 -3.49 -8.32 3.10
C ARG A 89 -3.40 -8.41 1.56
N GLN A 90 -4.51 -8.71 0.90
CA GLN A 90 -4.57 -8.73 -0.57
C GLN A 90 -4.40 -7.33 -1.17
N ALA A 91 -5.05 -6.32 -0.60
CA ALA A 91 -4.91 -4.93 -1.02
C ALA A 91 -3.49 -4.41 -0.83
N GLU A 92 -2.86 -4.68 0.32
CA GLU A 92 -1.46 -4.34 0.59
C GLU A 92 -0.50 -5.02 -0.41
N ALA A 93 -0.75 -6.29 -0.73
CA ALA A 93 0.05 -7.00 -1.72
C ALA A 93 -0.10 -6.40 -3.13
N ALA A 94 -1.30 -5.98 -3.51
CA ALA A 94 -1.55 -5.28 -4.78
C ALA A 94 -0.88 -3.90 -4.80
N GLN A 95 -1.00 -3.12 -3.72
CA GLN A 95 -0.35 -1.81 -3.59
C GLN A 95 1.17 -1.93 -3.75
N ARG A 96 1.81 -2.90 -3.09
CA ARG A 96 3.26 -3.15 -3.23
C ARG A 96 3.67 -3.55 -4.64
N ARG A 97 2.78 -4.13 -5.45
CA ARG A 97 3.05 -4.43 -6.86
C ARG A 97 2.98 -3.15 -7.69
N MET A 98 1.93 -2.35 -7.50
CA MET A 98 1.79 -1.05 -8.15
C MET A 98 2.95 -0.10 -7.83
N GLU A 99 3.40 -0.05 -6.57
CA GLU A 99 4.56 0.77 -6.16
C GLU A 99 5.85 0.33 -6.88
N ARG A 100 6.05 -0.98 -7.05
CA ARG A 100 7.20 -1.52 -7.80
C ARG A 100 7.12 -1.20 -9.29
N GLU A 101 5.94 -1.28 -9.90
CA GLU A 101 5.74 -0.90 -11.29
C GLU A 101 5.95 0.60 -11.51
N MET A 102 5.38 1.44 -10.63
CA MET A 102 5.59 2.90 -10.65
C MET A 102 7.06 3.27 -10.51
N LYS A 103 7.82 2.58 -9.65
CA LYS A 103 9.26 2.78 -9.52
C LYS A 103 9.99 2.45 -10.82
N LYS A 104 9.70 1.31 -11.44
CA LYS A 104 10.29 0.91 -12.73
C LYS A 104 9.97 1.92 -13.84
N LEU A 105 8.72 2.36 -13.94
CA LEU A 105 8.31 3.35 -14.94
C LEU A 105 9.02 4.69 -14.73
N ARG A 106 9.22 5.12 -13.48
CA ARG A 106 9.99 6.33 -13.18
C ARG A 106 11.47 6.20 -13.57
N GLU A 107 12.07 5.05 -13.30
CA GLU A 107 13.45 4.76 -13.70
C GLU A 107 13.59 4.77 -15.23
N GLN A 108 12.68 4.10 -15.94
CA GLN A 108 12.63 4.12 -17.41
C GLN A 108 12.47 5.54 -17.96
N LEU A 109 11.52 6.33 -17.43
CA LEU A 109 11.33 7.71 -17.86
C LEU A 109 12.57 8.58 -17.60
N SER A 110 13.27 8.36 -16.48
CA SER A 110 14.50 9.09 -16.18
C SER A 110 15.63 8.75 -17.14
N GLU A 111 15.74 7.47 -17.51
CA GLU A 111 16.75 6.98 -18.45
C GLU A 111 16.45 7.49 -19.87
N GLU A 112 15.21 7.42 -20.32
CA GLU A 112 14.78 7.99 -21.61
C GLU A 112 15.06 9.50 -21.69
N ARG A 113 14.75 10.25 -20.63
CA ARG A 113 15.06 11.69 -20.57
C ARG A 113 16.56 11.95 -20.66
N ARG A 114 17.37 11.13 -20.01
CA ARG A 114 18.82 11.23 -20.07
C ARG A 114 19.33 10.93 -21.47
N GLN A 115 18.88 9.85 -22.08
CA GLN A 115 19.26 9.46 -23.45
C GLN A 115 18.86 10.54 -24.46
N HIS A 116 17.64 11.08 -24.34
CA HIS A 116 17.18 12.17 -25.19
C HIS A 116 18.03 13.44 -25.02
N ALA A 117 18.41 13.79 -23.78
CA ALA A 117 19.28 14.94 -23.53
C ALA A 117 20.68 14.72 -24.11
N GLU A 118 21.25 13.52 -23.95
CA GLU A 118 22.56 13.16 -24.53
C GLU A 118 22.53 13.17 -26.06
N GLU A 119 21.46 12.66 -26.67
CA GLU A 119 21.28 12.67 -28.13
C GLU A 119 21.10 14.09 -28.67
N THR A 120 20.31 14.91 -27.97
CA THR A 120 20.14 16.34 -28.30
C THR A 120 21.48 17.06 -28.25
N GLN A 121 22.28 16.83 -27.21
CA GLN A 121 23.62 17.43 -27.09
C GLN A 121 24.53 17.00 -28.25
N ARG A 122 24.60 15.69 -28.55
CA ARG A 122 25.41 15.19 -29.68
C ARG A 122 24.98 15.80 -31.01
N ASN A 123 23.68 16.01 -31.21
CA ASN A 123 23.18 16.64 -32.42
C ASN A 123 23.56 18.13 -32.50
N LEU A 124 23.50 18.86 -31.38
CA LEU A 124 23.98 20.24 -31.32
C LEU A 124 25.48 20.35 -31.62
N ASP A 125 26.29 19.46 -31.04
CA ASP A 125 27.73 19.42 -31.29
C ASP A 125 28.03 19.17 -32.78
N ARG A 126 27.34 18.19 -33.39
CA ARG A 126 27.47 17.92 -34.84
C ARG A 126 27.06 19.11 -35.70
N LEU A 127 25.96 19.79 -35.38
CA LEU A 127 25.51 20.96 -36.13
C LEU A 127 26.53 22.10 -36.04
N HIS A 128 27.12 22.29 -34.86
CA HIS A 128 28.18 23.26 -34.65
C HIS A 128 29.42 22.92 -35.49
N ASP A 129 29.89 21.67 -35.48
CA ASP A 129 31.03 21.22 -36.28
C ASP A 129 30.79 21.41 -37.80
N LEU A 130 29.59 21.05 -38.28
CA LEU A 130 29.20 21.26 -39.68
C LEU A 130 29.16 22.75 -40.05
N SER A 131 28.71 23.61 -39.14
CA SER A 131 28.74 25.06 -39.33
C SER A 131 30.17 25.56 -39.49
N GLN A 132 31.08 25.12 -38.60
CA GLN A 132 32.49 25.52 -38.68
C GLN A 132 33.14 25.04 -39.98
N GLN A 133 32.90 23.80 -40.40
CA GLN A 133 33.40 23.27 -41.67
C GLN A 133 32.92 24.13 -42.85
N ARG A 134 31.62 24.43 -42.90
CA ARG A 134 31.05 25.29 -43.93
C ARG A 134 31.68 26.69 -43.94
N ASP A 135 31.92 27.29 -42.77
CA ASP A 135 32.54 28.61 -42.67
C ASP A 135 33.99 28.59 -43.17
N THR A 136 34.75 27.54 -42.84
CA THR A 136 36.13 27.37 -43.35
C THR A 136 36.17 27.13 -44.86
N GLU A 137 35.25 26.34 -45.40
CA GLU A 137 35.14 26.08 -46.82
C GLU A 137 34.74 27.35 -47.60
N ASN A 138 33.76 28.10 -47.08
CA ASN A 138 33.36 29.39 -47.63
C ASN A 138 34.53 30.38 -47.63
N ALA A 139 35.30 30.47 -46.54
CA ALA A 139 36.48 31.32 -46.48
C ALA A 139 37.52 30.92 -47.54
N ARG A 140 37.74 29.60 -47.73
CA ARG A 140 38.66 29.08 -48.75
C ARG A 140 38.21 29.42 -50.17
N LEU A 141 36.92 29.25 -50.47
CA LEU A 141 36.34 29.59 -51.76
C LEU A 141 36.43 31.10 -52.03
N LEU A 142 36.17 31.94 -51.03
CA LEU A 142 36.33 33.40 -51.16
C LEU A 142 37.76 33.80 -51.49
N VAL A 143 38.76 33.19 -50.84
CA VAL A 143 40.18 33.42 -51.17
C VAL A 143 40.48 33.00 -52.60
N GLN A 144 40.01 31.82 -53.03
CA GLN A 144 40.22 31.34 -54.40
C GLN A 144 39.60 32.26 -55.45
N VAL A 145 38.37 32.72 -55.22
CA VAL A 145 37.69 33.70 -56.10
C VAL A 145 38.49 35.01 -56.16
N ALA A 146 38.96 35.52 -55.01
CA ALA A 146 39.77 36.73 -54.97
C ALA A 146 41.10 36.58 -55.75
N SER A 147 41.76 35.42 -55.67
CA SER A 147 42.97 35.12 -56.45
C SER A 147 42.69 35.10 -57.96
N ILE A 148 41.62 34.42 -58.40
CA ILE A 148 41.23 34.39 -59.83
C ILE A 148 40.96 35.81 -60.34
N ILE A 149 40.27 36.64 -59.56
CA ILE A 149 40.02 38.04 -59.92
C ILE A 149 41.34 38.81 -60.03
N ALA A 150 42.25 38.67 -59.06
CA ALA A 150 43.54 39.35 -59.08
C ALA A 150 44.41 38.95 -60.30
N GLU A 151 44.40 37.67 -60.67
CA GLU A 151 45.10 37.16 -61.86
C GLU A 151 44.44 37.64 -63.17
N GLY A 152 43.11 37.69 -63.21
CA GLY A 152 42.34 38.15 -64.37
C GLY A 152 42.43 39.67 -64.63
N VAL A 153 42.68 40.48 -63.60
CA VAL A 153 42.85 41.94 -63.72
C VAL A 153 44.15 42.31 -64.48
N GLY A 154 45.09 41.37 -64.65
CA GLY A 154 46.27 41.54 -65.51
C GLY A 154 46.00 41.46 -67.03
N GLN A 155 44.79 41.05 -67.45
CA GLN A 155 44.41 40.91 -68.87
C GLN A 155 43.17 41.74 -69.24
N VAL A 156 43.12 43.00 -68.84
CA VAL A 156 42.15 43.93 -69.44
C VAL A 156 42.78 44.52 -70.71
N PRO A 157 42.39 44.09 -71.93
CA PRO A 157 42.80 44.80 -73.13
C PRO A 157 42.22 46.21 -73.07
N LYS A 158 43.10 47.23 -73.22
CA LYS A 158 42.69 48.63 -73.39
C LYS A 158 41.71 48.70 -74.57
N ARG A 159 40.41 48.85 -74.30
CA ARG A 159 39.43 49.20 -75.33
C ARG A 159 39.61 50.69 -75.63
N GLU A 160 40.05 50.99 -76.84
CA GLU A 160 39.99 52.34 -77.40
C GLU A 160 38.52 52.79 -77.42
N ILE A 161 38.26 53.93 -76.77
CA ILE A 161 36.96 54.59 -76.83
C ILE A 161 36.89 55.28 -78.19
N VAL A 162 36.15 54.69 -79.13
CA VAL A 162 35.79 55.36 -80.38
C VAL A 162 34.67 56.34 -80.08
N ALA A 163 34.98 57.64 -80.14
CA ALA A 163 33.99 58.70 -80.05
C ALA A 163 33.09 58.68 -81.29
N VAL A 164 31.80 58.39 -81.10
CA VAL A 164 30.78 58.56 -82.13
C VAL A 164 30.41 60.04 -82.20
N GLN A 165 30.65 60.68 -83.34
CA GLN A 165 30.23 62.07 -83.57
C GLN A 165 28.71 62.14 -83.81
N PRO A 166 28.03 63.21 -83.33
CA PRO A 166 26.59 63.36 -83.51
C PRO A 166 26.28 63.79 -84.94
N THR A 167 25.40 63.04 -85.61
CA THR A 167 24.76 63.46 -86.86
C THR A 167 23.67 64.48 -86.54
N GLU A 168 23.88 65.73 -86.96
CA GLU A 168 22.81 66.73 -87.10
C GLU A 168 21.93 66.34 -88.30
N GLU A 169 20.63 66.16 -88.07
CA GLU A 169 19.63 66.20 -89.13
C GLU A 169 18.65 67.35 -88.87
N LYS A 170 18.32 68.01 -89.99
CA LYS A 170 17.65 69.30 -90.14
C LYS A 170 16.14 69.23 -89.95
#